data_AF-A0A7Z6XGK7-F1
#
_entry.id   AF-A0A7Z6XGK7-F1
#
_cell.length_a   1.000
_cell.length_b   1.000
_cell.length_c   1.000
_cell.angle_alpha   90.00
_cell.angle_beta   90.00
_cell.angle_gamma   90.00
#
_symmetry.space_group_name_H-M   'P 1'
#
loop_
_entity.id
_entity.type
_entity.pdbx_description
1 polymer ?
#
loop_
_entity_poly.entity_id
_entity_poly.type
_entity_poly.pdbx_seq_one_letter_code
_entity_poly.pdbx_strand_id
1 'polypeptide(L)'
;MGVVATPQGLGFIDAPSIEAQTGYPIRSAWRAPAAPRPLPPPDAIAVVPATFNTINKWAAGISDTLALGILCEAYGLGVPTAALPYVNAAQAAHPAYAESLRRLRGMGILIGSYEPHRPKAGGGADRFRWEEALELLTPRMSRQV
;
A
#
# COMPACT_ATOMS: atom_id res chain seq x y z
N MET A 1 13.01 5.35 -5.67
CA MET A 1 11.77 4.88 -5.02
C MET A 1 12.08 3.55 -4.36
N GLY A 2 11.79 3.36 -3.08
CA GLY A 2 11.95 2.05 -2.43
C GLY A 2 10.71 1.19 -2.56
N VAL A 3 10.87 -0.14 -2.65
CA VAL A 3 9.74 -1.08 -2.73
C VAL A 3 9.71 -1.99 -1.50
N VAL A 4 8.52 -2.10 -0.91
CA VAL A 4 8.24 -3.00 0.21
C VAL A 4 7.10 -3.92 -0.20
N ALA A 5 7.34 -5.22 -0.18
CA ALA A 5 6.33 -6.24 -0.44
C ALA A 5 5.88 -6.90 0.87
N THR A 6 4.62 -7.32 0.94
CA THR A 6 4.23 -8.31 1.96
C THR A 6 4.85 -9.67 1.59
N PRO A 7 5.05 -10.58 2.54
CA PRO A 7 5.57 -11.93 2.24
C PRO A 7 4.77 -12.65 1.14
N GLN A 8 3.44 -12.50 1.14
CA GLN A 8 2.58 -13.07 0.09
C GLN A 8 2.72 -12.32 -1.24
N GLY A 9 2.89 -10.99 -1.21
CA GLY A 9 3.03 -10.16 -2.41
C GLY A 9 4.35 -10.37 -3.15
N LEU A 10 5.42 -10.73 -2.42
CA LEU A 10 6.76 -10.91 -2.99
C LEU A 10 6.80 -11.95 -4.12
N GLY A 11 5.97 -13.00 -4.04
CA GLY A 11 5.90 -14.03 -5.08
C GLY A 11 5.21 -13.59 -6.38
N PHE A 12 4.58 -12.41 -6.41
CA PHE A 12 3.86 -11.89 -7.59
C PHE A 12 4.67 -10.86 -8.38
N ILE A 13 5.85 -10.47 -7.90
CA ILE A 13 6.65 -9.41 -8.52
C ILE A 13 7.94 -9.97 -9.13
N ASP A 14 8.35 -9.37 -10.25
CA ASP A 14 9.67 -9.58 -10.82
C ASP A 14 10.70 -8.77 -10.01
N ALA A 15 11.20 -9.38 -8.93
CA ALA A 15 12.09 -8.73 -8.01
C ALA A 15 13.39 -8.22 -8.68
N PRO A 16 14.11 -9.01 -9.49
CA PRO A 16 15.29 -8.53 -10.21
C PRO A 16 15.03 -7.31 -11.09
N SER A 17 13.91 -7.30 -11.83
CA SER A 17 13.56 -6.16 -12.68
C SER A 17 13.28 -4.89 -11.87
N ILE A 18 12.56 -5.00 -10.76
CA ILE A 18 12.27 -3.88 -9.87
C ILE A 18 13.54 -3.35 -9.20
N GLU A 19 14.41 -4.23 -8.72
CA GLU A 19 15.67 -3.82 -8.09
C GLU A 19 16.58 -3.10 -9.08
N ALA A 20 16.68 -3.59 -10.31
CA ALA A 20 17.43 -2.94 -11.38
C ALA A 20 16.87 -1.55 -11.74
N GLN A 21 15.54 -1.38 -11.76
CA GLN A 21 14.90 -0.09 -12.05
C GLN A 21 15.01 0.91 -10.90
N THR A 22 14.95 0.44 -9.66
CA THR A 22 14.89 1.31 -8.48
C THR A 22 16.25 1.59 -7.86
N GLY A 23 17.24 0.73 -8.10
CA GLY A 23 18.56 0.78 -7.47
C GLY A 23 18.56 0.36 -5.99
N TYR A 24 17.45 -0.18 -5.48
CA TYR A 24 17.31 -0.59 -4.09
C TYR A 24 16.78 -2.03 -3.99
N PRO A 25 17.21 -2.81 -2.97
CA PRO A 25 16.65 -4.13 -2.74
C PRO A 25 15.18 -4.04 -2.32
N ILE A 26 14.36 -5.00 -2.75
CA ILE A 26 12.99 -5.12 -2.25
C ILE A 26 13.03 -5.58 -0.80
N ARG A 27 12.23 -4.94 0.05
CA ARG A 27 12.08 -5.36 1.44
C ARG A 27 10.79 -6.17 1.64
N SER A 28 10.89 -7.31 2.29
CA SER A 28 9.72 -8.07 2.77
C SER A 28 9.79 -8.47 4.25
N ALA A 29 10.96 -8.32 4.87
CA ALA A 29 11.20 -8.70 6.26
C ALA A 29 11.97 -7.62 7.02
N TRP A 30 11.85 -7.63 8.34
CA TRP A 30 12.60 -6.76 9.23
C TRP A 30 14.09 -7.00 9.08
N ARG A 31 14.85 -5.91 9.22
CA ARG A 31 16.30 -5.97 9.28
C ARG A 31 16.73 -6.41 10.68
N ALA A 32 17.92 -6.98 10.80
CA ALA A 32 18.57 -7.14 12.10
C ALA A 32 18.79 -5.77 12.77
N PRO A 33 18.72 -5.66 14.11
CA PRO A 33 18.80 -4.37 14.82
C PRO A 33 20.02 -3.50 14.45
N ALA A 34 21.16 -4.10 14.12
CA ALA A 34 22.40 -3.41 13.76
C ALA A 34 22.60 -3.22 12.24
N ALA A 35 21.72 -3.79 11.41
CA ALA A 35 21.85 -3.64 9.97
C ALA A 35 21.46 -2.22 9.54
N PRO A 36 22.18 -1.62 8.56
CA PRO A 36 21.86 -0.29 8.05
C PRO A 36 20.45 -0.26 7.46
N ARG A 37 19.82 0.92 7.45
CA ARG A 37 18.53 1.09 6.81
C ARG A 37 18.73 1.03 5.28
N PRO A 38 18.08 0.10 4.57
CA PRO A 38 18.34 -0.11 3.14
C PRO A 38 17.63 0.91 2.23
N LEU A 39 16.63 1.64 2.75
CA LEU A 39 15.87 2.64 2.01
C LEU A 39 15.96 4.00 2.72
N PRO A 40 16.00 5.12 1.98
CA PRO A 40 15.83 6.45 2.57
C PRO A 40 14.43 6.61 3.20
N PRO A 41 14.23 7.58 4.11
CA PRO A 41 12.89 7.97 4.56
C PRO A 41 12.00 8.33 3.35
N PRO A 42 10.72 7.90 3.32
CA PRO A 42 9.82 8.23 2.22
C PRO A 42 9.22 9.62 2.37
N ASP A 43 9.18 10.39 1.28
CA ASP A 43 8.40 11.64 1.20
C ASP A 43 6.89 11.38 1.02
N ALA A 44 6.54 10.20 0.49
CA ALA A 44 5.18 9.72 0.32
C ALA A 44 5.15 8.18 0.21
N ILE A 45 3.99 7.57 0.46
CA ILE A 45 3.77 6.13 0.36
C ILE A 45 2.57 5.83 -0.55
N ALA A 46 2.75 4.91 -1.50
CA ALA A 46 1.69 4.35 -2.31
C ALA A 46 1.52 2.85 -2.00
N VAL A 47 0.32 2.43 -1.59
CA VAL A 47 -0.03 1.03 -1.34
C VAL A 47 -0.82 0.49 -2.52
N VAL A 48 -0.12 -0.23 -3.41
CA VAL A 48 -0.68 -0.64 -4.71
C VAL A 48 -0.26 -2.06 -5.08
N PRO A 49 -1.21 -3.01 -5.23
CA PRO A 49 -2.59 -2.94 -4.76
C PRO A 49 -2.69 -3.07 -3.23
N ALA A 50 -3.72 -2.45 -2.64
CA ALA A 50 -4.12 -2.69 -1.25
C ALA A 50 -5.20 -3.79 -1.19
N THR A 51 -4.84 -4.97 -0.69
CA THR A 51 -5.78 -6.10 -0.57
C THR A 51 -6.77 -5.91 0.58
N PHE A 52 -7.87 -6.67 0.58
CA PHE A 52 -8.81 -6.74 1.71
C PHE A 52 -8.11 -7.00 3.05
N ASN A 53 -7.15 -7.94 3.07
CA ASN A 53 -6.38 -8.28 4.26
C ASN A 53 -5.53 -7.09 4.74
N THR A 54 -4.81 -6.43 3.81
CA THR A 54 -3.98 -5.26 4.13
C THR A 54 -4.83 -4.12 4.69
N ILE A 55 -5.95 -3.78 4.05
CA ILE A 55 -6.84 -2.69 4.47
C ILE A 55 -7.37 -2.92 5.88
N ASN A 56 -7.88 -4.12 6.17
CA ASN A 56 -8.49 -4.40 7.47
C ASN A 56 -7.44 -4.47 8.58
N LYS A 57 -6.29 -5.11 8.34
CA LYS A 57 -5.21 -5.16 9.33
C LYS A 57 -4.66 -3.77 9.64
N TRP A 58 -4.45 -2.96 8.61
CA TRP A 58 -3.93 -1.61 8.78
C TRP A 58 -4.89 -0.72 9.58
N ALA A 59 -6.18 -0.72 9.25
CA ALA A 59 -7.18 0.04 9.99
C ALA A 59 -7.33 -0.40 11.46
N ALA A 60 -7.05 -1.67 11.76
CA ALA A 60 -7.04 -2.22 13.10
C ALA A 60 -5.72 -2.02 13.86
N GLY A 61 -4.69 -1.43 13.24
CA GLY A 61 -3.37 -1.25 13.84
C GLY A 61 -2.53 -2.53 13.94
N ILE A 62 -2.88 -3.58 13.19
CA ILE A 62 -2.14 -4.85 13.16
C ILE A 62 -0.86 -4.67 12.33
N SER A 63 0.29 -4.95 12.93
CA SER A 63 1.63 -4.74 12.38
C SER A 63 2.42 -6.05 12.24
N ASP A 64 1.80 -7.08 11.65
CA ASP A 64 2.37 -8.44 11.55
C ASP A 64 3.19 -8.71 10.27
N THR A 65 3.32 -7.70 9.40
CA THR A 65 4.25 -7.70 8.26
C THR A 65 5.06 -6.41 8.25
N LEU A 66 6.25 -6.40 7.64
CA LEU A 66 7.07 -5.19 7.54
C LEU A 66 6.27 -4.05 6.89
N ALA A 67 5.54 -4.35 5.81
CA ALA A 67 4.71 -3.38 5.12
C ALA A 67 3.67 -2.76 6.07
N LEU A 68 2.94 -3.58 6.84
CA LEU A 68 1.96 -3.08 7.81
C LEU A 68 2.61 -2.27 8.94
N GLY A 69 3.78 -2.65 9.42
CA GLY A 69 4.51 -1.86 10.42
C GLY A 69 4.87 -0.47 9.92
N ILE A 70 5.41 -0.38 8.70
CA ILE A 70 5.69 0.90 8.05
C ILE A 70 4.41 1.73 7.91
N LEU A 71 3.29 1.12 7.50
CA LEU A 71 2.01 1.82 7.32
C LEU A 71 1.39 2.29 8.64
N CYS A 72 1.54 1.53 9.71
CA CYS A 72 1.08 1.93 11.04
C CYS A 72 1.91 3.10 11.60
N GLU A 73 3.22 3.13 11.34
CA GLU A 73 4.10 4.24 11.75
C GLU A 73 3.90 5.50 10.90
N ALA A 74 3.64 5.34 9.60
CA ALA A 74 3.56 6.44 8.62
C ALA A 74 2.59 7.57 9.04
N TYR A 75 1.47 7.21 9.69
CA TYR A 75 0.52 8.18 10.22
C TYR A 75 1.15 9.11 11.27
N GLY A 76 1.85 8.55 12.26
CA GLY A 76 2.53 9.32 13.30
C GLY A 76 3.71 10.13 12.77
N LEU A 77 4.29 9.70 11.66
CA LEU A 77 5.37 10.41 10.95
C LEU A 77 4.85 11.49 9.98
N GLY A 78 3.54 11.63 9.81
CA GLY A 78 2.94 12.61 8.91
C GLY A 78 3.24 12.37 7.42
N VAL A 79 3.59 11.14 7.03
CA VAL A 79 3.94 10.81 5.64
C VAL A 79 2.66 10.72 4.78
N PRO A 80 2.51 11.56 3.74
CA PRO A 80 1.39 11.46 2.80
C PRO A 80 1.27 10.05 2.23
N THR A 81 0.09 9.45 2.37
CA THR A 81 -0.12 8.04 2.00
C THR A 81 -1.38 7.88 1.16
N ALA A 82 -1.25 7.18 0.04
CA ALA A 82 -2.35 6.74 -0.81
C ALA A 82 -2.43 5.22 -0.84
N ALA A 83 -3.64 4.69 -0.93
CA ALA A 83 -3.91 3.26 -1.11
C ALA A 83 -4.90 3.07 -2.25
N LEU A 84 -4.60 2.13 -3.15
CA LEU A 84 -5.49 1.72 -4.23
C LEU A 84 -6.04 0.34 -3.90
N PRO A 85 -7.26 0.22 -3.34
CA PRO A 85 -7.82 -1.08 -3.01
C PRO A 85 -8.06 -1.91 -4.25
N TYR A 86 -7.65 -3.18 -4.21
CA TYR A 86 -8.00 -4.17 -5.23
C TYR A 86 -8.67 -5.36 -4.56
N VAL A 87 -9.99 -5.35 -4.58
CA VAL A 87 -10.84 -6.35 -3.93
C VAL A 87 -11.96 -6.79 -4.86
N ASN A 88 -12.49 -7.98 -4.63
CA ASN A 88 -13.72 -8.42 -5.29
C ASN A 88 -14.97 -7.96 -4.51
N ALA A 89 -16.13 -7.97 -5.15
CA ALA A 89 -17.39 -7.52 -4.56
C ALA A 89 -17.82 -8.32 -3.33
N ALA A 90 -17.46 -9.61 -3.23
CA ALA A 90 -17.78 -10.42 -2.05
C ALA A 90 -16.95 -9.99 -0.82
N GLN A 91 -15.67 -9.67 -1.01
CA GLN A 91 -14.84 -9.06 0.03
C GLN A 91 -15.34 -7.66 0.40
N ALA A 92 -15.72 -6.85 -0.59
CA ALA A 92 -16.22 -5.49 -0.36
C ALA A 92 -17.55 -5.46 0.42
N ALA A 93 -18.38 -6.50 0.28
CA ALA A 93 -19.63 -6.64 1.03
C ALA A 93 -19.41 -6.96 2.53
N HIS A 94 -18.22 -7.36 2.95
CA HIS A 94 -17.94 -7.65 4.35
C HIS A 94 -17.91 -6.34 5.16
N PRO A 95 -18.62 -6.25 6.31
CA PRO A 95 -18.81 -4.98 7.04
C PRO A 95 -17.49 -4.35 7.51
N ALA A 96 -16.52 -5.18 7.93
CA ALA A 96 -15.21 -4.69 8.34
C ALA A 96 -14.47 -3.90 7.26
N TYR A 97 -14.71 -4.17 5.96
CA TYR A 97 -14.03 -3.46 4.88
C TYR A 97 -14.50 -2.00 4.77
N ALA A 98 -15.81 -1.80 4.75
CA ALA A 98 -16.39 -0.46 4.73
C ALA A 98 -15.98 0.36 5.97
N GLU A 99 -15.95 -0.27 7.15
CA GLU A 99 -15.44 0.35 8.37
C GLU A 99 -13.96 0.70 8.30
N SER A 100 -13.13 -0.21 7.81
CA SER A 100 -11.69 -0.01 7.67
C SER A 100 -11.38 1.13 6.70
N LEU A 101 -12.05 1.17 5.54
CA LEU A 101 -11.91 2.29 4.60
C LEU A 101 -12.32 3.63 5.23
N ARG A 102 -13.43 3.67 5.99
CA ARG A 102 -13.87 4.89 6.69
C ARG A 102 -12.81 5.36 7.69
N ARG A 103 -12.23 4.44 8.45
CA ARG A 103 -11.18 4.74 9.43
C ARG A 103 -9.90 5.25 8.77
N LEU A 104 -9.42 4.58 7.73
CA LEU A 104 -8.25 5.02 6.97
C LEU A 104 -8.46 6.40 6.33
N ARG A 105 -9.65 6.66 5.77
CA ARG A 105 -10.00 8.02 5.29
C ARG A 105 -9.99 9.05 6.42
N GLY A 106 -10.49 8.69 7.60
CA GLY A 106 -10.42 9.53 8.80
C GLY A 106 -8.99 9.83 9.27
N MET A 107 -8.04 8.93 8.99
CA MET A 107 -6.60 9.13 9.22
C MET A 107 -5.92 9.97 8.12
N GLY A 108 -6.67 10.45 7.12
CA GLY A 108 -6.14 11.24 6.00
C GLY A 108 -5.53 10.41 4.87
N ILE A 109 -5.70 9.08 4.87
CA ILE A 109 -5.25 8.22 3.77
C ILE A 109 -6.10 8.48 2.52
N LEU A 110 -5.43 8.71 1.40
CA LEU A 110 -6.08 8.92 0.10
C LEU A 110 -6.44 7.57 -0.50
N ILE A 111 -7.73 7.34 -0.77
CA ILE A 111 -8.22 6.04 -1.26
C ILE A 111 -8.62 6.16 -2.73
N GLY A 112 -8.07 5.29 -3.58
CA GLY A 112 -8.38 5.21 -5.01
C GLY A 112 -9.83 4.86 -5.35
N SER A 113 -10.19 5.10 -6.60
CA SER A 113 -11.55 5.00 -7.14
C SER A 113 -11.93 3.63 -7.68
N TYR A 114 -10.99 2.67 -7.76
CA TYR A 114 -11.26 1.35 -8.31
C TYR A 114 -12.48 0.66 -7.66
N GLU A 115 -13.44 0.25 -8.48
CA GLU A 115 -14.64 -0.43 -8.04
C GLU A 115 -14.41 -1.94 -7.84
N PRO A 116 -14.94 -2.54 -6.77
CA PRO A 116 -14.82 -3.98 -6.53
C PRO A 116 -15.32 -4.82 -7.72
N HIS A 117 -14.45 -5.69 -8.23
CA HIS A 117 -14.74 -6.51 -9.39
C HIS A 117 -15.58 -7.75 -9.02
N ARG A 118 -16.25 -8.35 -10.02
CA ARG A 118 -16.98 -9.60 -9.83
C ARG A 118 -16.02 -10.72 -9.37
N PRO A 119 -16.36 -11.50 -8.32
CA PRO A 119 -15.54 -12.62 -7.89
C PRO A 119 -15.25 -13.60 -9.04
N LYS A 120 -14.02 -14.09 -9.12
CA LYS A 120 -13.55 -15.10 -10.11
C LYS A 120 -13.70 -14.67 -11.59
N ALA A 121 -13.92 -13.39 -11.88
CA ALA A 121 -14.21 -12.94 -13.25
C ALA A 121 -12.98 -12.80 -14.16
N GLY A 122 -11.75 -12.85 -13.62
CA GLY A 122 -10.56 -12.45 -14.38
C GLY A 122 -10.60 -10.98 -14.82
N GLY A 123 -9.51 -10.45 -15.40
CA GLY A 123 -9.51 -9.14 -16.09
C GLY A 123 -9.82 -7.89 -15.24
N GLY A 124 -9.81 -7.98 -13.91
CA GLY A 124 -9.93 -6.80 -13.05
C GLY A 124 -8.70 -5.88 -13.15
N ALA A 125 -7.53 -6.48 -13.43
CA ALA A 125 -6.26 -5.78 -13.57
C ALA A 125 -6.25 -4.80 -14.76
N ASP A 126 -6.93 -5.14 -15.86
CA ASP A 126 -6.97 -4.31 -17.08
C ASP A 126 -7.68 -2.96 -16.87
N ARG A 127 -8.54 -2.88 -15.84
CA ARG A 127 -9.27 -1.68 -15.45
C ARG A 127 -8.64 -0.98 -14.25
N PHE A 128 -7.56 -1.52 -13.70
CA PHE A 128 -6.92 -0.98 -12.52
C PHE A 128 -6.02 0.20 -12.91
N ARG A 129 -6.33 1.39 -12.39
CA ARG A 129 -5.61 2.64 -12.69
C ARG A 129 -4.38 2.78 -11.80
N TRP A 130 -3.27 2.18 -12.21
CA TRP A 130 -2.03 2.17 -11.43
C TRP A 130 -1.50 3.59 -11.09
N GLU A 131 -1.67 4.52 -12.02
CA GLU A 131 -1.18 5.90 -11.93
C GLU A 131 -1.99 6.75 -10.94
N GLU A 132 -3.18 6.32 -10.54
CA GLU A 132 -4.05 7.07 -9.64
C GLU A 132 -3.38 7.37 -8.28
N ALA A 133 -2.50 6.47 -7.81
CA ALA A 133 -1.76 6.71 -6.57
C ALA A 133 -0.87 7.96 -6.68
N LEU A 134 -0.26 8.18 -7.85
CA LEU A 134 0.56 9.37 -8.10
C LEU A 134 -0.33 10.60 -8.20
N GLU A 135 -1.43 10.54 -8.93
CA GLU A 135 -2.42 11.63 -9.05
C GLU A 135 -2.93 12.10 -7.68
N LEU A 136 -3.18 11.17 -6.76
CA LEU A 136 -3.60 11.47 -5.40
C LEU A 136 -2.49 12.13 -4.57
N LEU A 137 -1.24 11.69 -4.73
CA LEU A 137 -0.11 12.15 -3.91
C LEU A 137 0.50 13.46 -4.40
N THR A 138 0.55 13.72 -5.71
CA THR A 138 1.20 14.89 -6.32
C THR A 138 0.76 16.22 -5.68
N PRO A 139 -0.55 16.51 -5.48
CA PRO A 139 -0.98 17.77 -4.87
C PRO A 139 -0.51 17.96 -3.42
N ARG A 140 -0.19 16.88 -2.69
CA ARG A 140 0.29 16.94 -1.31
C ARG A 140 1.78 17.23 -1.22
N MET A 141 2.55 16.77 -2.19
CA MET A 141 4.00 17.01 -2.26
C MET A 141 4.32 18.46 -2.63
N SER A 142 3.51 19.09 -3.49
CA SER A 142 3.70 20.50 -3.88
C SER A 142 3.38 21.53 -2.79
N ARG A 143 2.77 21.13 -1.67
CA ARG A 143 2.44 22.00 -0.52
C ARG A 143 3.52 22.04 0.56
N GLN A 144 4.59 21.27 0.43
CA GLN A 144 5.69 21.18 1.41
C GLN A 144 6.92 22.01 1.04
N VAL A 145 6.83 22.87 0.02
CA VAL A 145 7.87 23.84 -0.39
C VAL A 145 7.50 25.24 0.07
#